data_AF-X0VKC7-F1
#
_entry.id   AF-X0VKC7-F1
#
_cell.length_a   1.000
_cell.length_b   1.000
_cell.length_c   1.000
_cell.angle_alpha   90.00
_cell.angle_beta   90.00
_cell.angle_gamma   90.00
#
_symmetry.space_group_name_H-M   'P 1'
#
loop_
_entity.id
_entity.type
_entity.pdbx_description
1 polymer ?
#
loop_
_entity_poly.entity_id
_entity_poly.type
_entity_poly.pdbx_seq_one_letter_code
_entity_poly.pdbx_strand_id
1 'polypeptide(L)'
;PDTISPNCKIKVADERDDTVFDEFNTPFKIQGALTIISPNGGERWITYETHPITWITYGTIARVNLFASKDGSVYDIPIVENLDNKDSSYNWEIPDDDSLKDHEGAAGEPLPLRVRVVDANDDAVHDESDGDFVIDYYNITWKIKDVLTNFTLSDLSGKSVKAGESYSWEFSNLSGEEIQRAPYGDWETIWKKVGYGDVKQTFSAKPLLMAGKTEVEEATIIDGTDTKFRTETHVGGSIALSSAPDKYGKVTAIISDTRLTV
;
A
#
# COMPACT_ATOMS: atom_id res chain seq x y z
N PRO A 1 -23.68 -9.82 -28.90
CA PRO A 1 -22.60 -10.04 -29.88
C PRO A 1 -21.31 -9.61 -29.21
N ASP A 2 -20.42 -10.56 -28.94
CA ASP A 2 -19.25 -10.32 -28.07
C ASP A 2 -17.98 -10.02 -28.88
N THR A 3 -18.12 -10.02 -30.21
CA THR A 3 -17.07 -9.67 -31.17
C THR A 3 -16.98 -8.16 -31.29
N ILE A 4 -15.82 -7.61 -30.93
CA ILE A 4 -15.49 -6.19 -31.15
C ILE A 4 -15.57 -5.90 -32.65
N SER A 5 -16.23 -4.79 -33.00
CA SER A 5 -16.37 -4.37 -34.39
C SER A 5 -16.33 -2.85 -34.50
N PRO A 6 -15.34 -2.30 -35.23
CA PRO A 6 -15.14 -0.84 -35.32
C PRO A 6 -16.13 -0.15 -36.26
N ASN A 7 -16.84 -0.91 -37.12
CA ASN A 7 -17.68 -0.38 -38.18
C ASN A 7 -19.02 -1.13 -38.28
N CYS A 8 -19.76 -1.20 -37.18
CA CYS A 8 -21.11 -1.73 -37.22
C CYS A 8 -22.07 -0.75 -37.90
N LYS A 9 -23.00 -1.31 -38.68
CA LYS A 9 -24.15 -0.60 -39.24
C LYS A 9 -25.42 -1.38 -38.91
N ILE A 10 -26.52 -0.67 -38.73
CA ILE A 10 -27.85 -1.25 -38.62
C ILE A 10 -28.52 -1.10 -39.98
N LYS A 11 -29.06 -2.21 -40.50
CA LYS A 11 -29.94 -2.23 -41.68
C LYS A 11 -31.31 -2.72 -41.24
N VAL A 12 -32.35 -1.99 -41.63
CA VAL A 12 -33.75 -2.43 -41.52
C VAL A 12 -34.24 -2.68 -42.94
N ALA A 13 -34.68 -3.89 -43.24
CA ALA A 13 -35.16 -4.26 -44.57
C ALA A 13 -36.49 -4.99 -44.48
N ASP A 14 -37.31 -4.86 -45.52
CA ASP A 14 -38.49 -5.72 -45.66
C ASP A 14 -38.04 -7.17 -45.91
N GLU A 15 -38.67 -8.13 -45.23
CA GLU A 15 -38.32 -9.55 -45.34
C GLU A 15 -38.62 -10.12 -46.75
N ARG A 16 -39.57 -9.53 -47.47
CA ARG A 16 -40.08 -10.03 -48.76
C ARG A 16 -39.58 -9.23 -49.95
N ASP A 17 -38.93 -8.09 -49.72
CA ASP A 17 -38.40 -7.19 -50.75
C ASP A 17 -37.07 -6.58 -50.28
N ASP A 18 -35.96 -7.09 -50.81
CA ASP A 18 -34.60 -6.66 -50.45
C ASP A 18 -34.23 -5.27 -50.99
N THR A 19 -35.06 -4.69 -51.85
CA THR A 19 -34.92 -3.32 -52.37
C THR A 19 -35.51 -2.27 -51.43
N VAL A 20 -36.37 -2.68 -50.49
CA VAL A 20 -36.97 -1.81 -49.48
C VAL A 20 -36.15 -1.93 -48.19
N PHE A 21 -35.20 -1.03 -48.01
CA PHE A 21 -34.41 -0.96 -46.80
C PHE A 21 -34.02 0.47 -46.43
N ASP A 22 -33.67 0.64 -45.16
CA ASP A 22 -32.98 1.81 -44.64
C ASP A 22 -31.71 1.37 -43.90
N GLU A 23 -30.65 2.16 -44.01
CA GLU A 23 -29.36 1.91 -43.37
C GLU A 23 -28.97 3.10 -42.51
N PHE A 24 -28.52 2.81 -41.29
CA PHE A 24 -27.96 3.85 -40.44
C PHE A 24 -26.63 4.34 -41.05
N ASN A 25 -26.61 5.59 -41.48
CA ASN A 25 -25.51 6.15 -42.26
C ASN A 25 -24.23 6.40 -41.44
N THR A 26 -24.36 6.55 -40.12
CA THR A 26 -23.22 6.71 -39.22
C THR A 26 -22.84 5.37 -38.62
N PRO A 27 -21.62 4.85 -38.87
CA PRO A 27 -21.16 3.63 -38.23
C PRO A 27 -21.03 3.83 -36.72
N PHE A 28 -21.27 2.76 -35.95
CA PHE A 28 -21.00 2.70 -34.51
C PHE A 28 -20.01 1.58 -34.21
N LYS A 29 -19.34 1.66 -33.05
CA LYS A 29 -18.43 0.62 -32.59
C LYS A 29 -19.07 -0.24 -31.51
N ILE A 30 -18.88 -1.56 -31.62
CA ILE A 30 -19.03 -2.48 -30.49
C ILE A 30 -17.62 -2.66 -29.94
N GLN A 31 -17.41 -2.21 -28.70
CA GLN A 31 -16.12 -2.27 -28.02
C GLN A 31 -16.27 -2.98 -26.69
N GLY A 32 -15.14 -3.44 -26.14
CA GLY A 32 -15.10 -3.91 -24.77
C GLY A 32 -15.31 -2.76 -23.78
N ALA A 33 -15.46 -3.12 -22.51
CA ALA A 33 -15.45 -2.17 -21.41
C ALA A 33 -14.67 -2.76 -20.23
N LEU A 34 -14.07 -1.89 -19.43
CA LEU A 34 -13.36 -2.24 -18.21
C LEU A 34 -14.06 -1.54 -17.04
N THR A 35 -13.96 -2.10 -15.85
CA THR A 35 -14.46 -1.46 -14.62
C THR A 35 -13.56 -1.82 -13.45
N ILE A 36 -12.81 -0.87 -12.90
CA ILE A 36 -11.97 -1.07 -11.71
C ILE A 36 -12.88 -1.34 -10.50
N ILE A 37 -12.50 -2.36 -9.73
CA ILE A 37 -13.20 -2.76 -8.50
C ILE A 37 -12.38 -2.40 -7.26
N SER A 38 -11.05 -2.54 -7.34
CA SER A 38 -10.12 -2.17 -6.28
C SER A 38 -8.75 -1.90 -6.90
N PRO A 39 -8.04 -0.83 -6.48
CA PRO A 39 -8.51 0.22 -5.59
C PRO A 39 -9.51 1.13 -6.34
N ASN A 40 -10.60 1.52 -5.69
CA ASN A 40 -11.61 2.39 -6.29
C ASN A 40 -11.92 3.65 -5.46
N GLY A 41 -11.19 3.87 -4.36
CA GLY A 41 -11.26 5.06 -3.53
C GLY A 41 -11.32 4.74 -2.03
N GLY A 42 -10.52 5.45 -1.24
CA GLY A 42 -10.48 5.35 0.22
C GLY A 42 -9.66 4.18 0.76
N GLU A 43 -9.12 3.30 -0.08
CA GLU A 43 -8.14 2.29 0.35
C GLU A 43 -6.84 2.96 0.81
N ARG A 44 -6.13 2.29 1.72
CA ARG A 44 -4.83 2.71 2.23
C ARG A 44 -3.86 1.55 2.10
N TRP A 45 -2.86 1.73 1.26
CA TRP A 45 -1.84 0.74 0.93
C TRP A 45 -0.49 1.18 1.45
N ILE A 46 0.40 0.23 1.71
CA ILE A 46 1.71 0.53 2.30
C ILE A 46 2.80 0.15 1.31
N THR A 47 3.85 0.99 1.24
CA THR A 47 5.03 0.69 0.42
C THR A 47 5.61 -0.71 0.68
N TYR A 48 6.01 -1.38 -0.40
CA TYR A 48 6.46 -2.77 -0.50
C TYR A 48 5.48 -3.85 -0.02
N GLU A 49 4.23 -3.50 0.27
CA GLU A 49 3.17 -4.50 0.32
C GLU A 49 2.70 -4.82 -1.10
N THR A 50 2.20 -6.05 -1.30
CA THR A 50 1.58 -6.46 -2.55
C THR A 50 0.07 -6.40 -2.40
N HIS A 51 -0.58 -5.59 -3.23
CA HIS A 51 -2.03 -5.48 -3.26
C HIS A 51 -2.58 -5.83 -4.65
N PRO A 52 -3.73 -6.51 -4.73
CA PRO A 52 -4.37 -6.79 -6.00
C PRO A 52 -5.07 -5.52 -6.53
N ILE A 53 -4.73 -5.15 -7.76
CA ILE A 53 -5.58 -4.31 -8.61
C ILE A 53 -6.54 -5.25 -9.33
N THR A 54 -7.84 -5.01 -9.23
CA THR A 54 -8.89 -5.88 -9.81
C THR A 54 -9.88 -5.06 -10.62
N TRP A 55 -10.38 -5.64 -11.69
CA TRP A 55 -11.38 -5.04 -12.56
C TRP A 55 -12.34 -6.08 -13.12
N ILE A 56 -13.40 -5.62 -13.77
CA ILE A 56 -14.31 -6.44 -14.58
C ILE A 56 -14.02 -6.13 -16.05
N THR A 57 -14.02 -7.16 -16.89
CA THR A 57 -13.91 -7.03 -18.34
C THR A 57 -15.23 -7.42 -19.00
N TYR A 58 -15.74 -6.56 -19.89
CA TYR A 58 -16.88 -6.83 -20.75
C TYR A 58 -16.42 -6.94 -22.21
N GLY A 59 -16.86 -7.97 -22.92
CA GLY A 59 -16.41 -8.25 -24.28
C GLY A 59 -15.04 -8.92 -24.33
N THR A 60 -14.39 -8.87 -25.50
CA THR A 60 -13.14 -9.59 -25.77
C THR A 60 -11.93 -8.64 -25.73
N ILE A 61 -11.32 -8.46 -24.56
CA ILE A 61 -10.08 -7.69 -24.37
C ILE A 61 -8.97 -8.67 -23.97
N ALA A 62 -8.00 -8.89 -24.86
CA ALA A 62 -6.96 -9.90 -24.66
C ALA A 62 -5.84 -9.43 -23.73
N ARG A 63 -5.47 -8.15 -23.82
CA ARG A 63 -4.37 -7.59 -23.02
C ARG A 63 -4.73 -6.20 -22.51
N VAL A 64 -4.23 -5.88 -21.33
CA VAL A 64 -4.41 -4.57 -20.70
C VAL A 64 -3.07 -3.99 -20.25
N ASN A 65 -3.03 -2.67 -20.12
CA ASN A 65 -1.98 -1.94 -19.42
C ASN A 65 -2.59 -1.33 -18.15
N LEU A 66 -1.78 -1.23 -17.09
CA LEU A 66 -2.11 -0.56 -15.85
C LEU A 66 -1.16 0.60 -15.63
N PHE A 67 -1.72 1.75 -15.29
CA PHE A 67 -0.99 2.97 -14.98
C PHE A 67 -1.49 3.59 -13.68
N ALA A 68 -0.61 4.31 -12.98
CA ALA A 68 -0.93 5.13 -11.83
C ALA A 68 -0.85 6.62 -12.19
N SER A 69 -1.53 7.44 -11.38
CA SER A 69 -1.48 8.90 -11.44
C SER A 69 -1.42 9.49 -10.03
N LYS A 70 -0.51 10.45 -9.81
CA LYS A 70 -0.40 11.23 -8.57
C LYS A 70 -1.38 12.42 -8.53
N ASP A 71 -1.81 12.92 -9.69
CA ASP A 71 -2.71 14.07 -9.81
C ASP A 71 -4.14 13.70 -10.23
N GLY A 72 -4.37 12.41 -10.52
CA GLY A 72 -5.64 11.86 -10.96
C GLY A 72 -6.05 12.24 -12.39
N SER A 73 -5.16 12.87 -13.16
CA SER A 73 -5.45 13.41 -14.50
C SER A 73 -4.48 12.94 -15.58
N VAL A 74 -3.21 12.72 -15.22
CA VAL A 74 -2.17 12.21 -16.11
C VAL A 74 -1.68 10.86 -15.56
N TYR A 75 -1.88 9.80 -16.34
CA TYR A 75 -1.50 8.43 -15.99
C TYR A 75 -0.17 8.06 -16.65
N ASP A 76 0.93 8.61 -16.12
CA ASP A 76 2.29 8.49 -16.65
C ASP A 76 3.20 7.52 -15.87
N ILE A 77 2.71 6.94 -14.77
CA ILE A 77 3.46 5.96 -13.96
C ILE A 77 3.06 4.55 -14.42
N PRO A 78 3.90 3.82 -15.17
CA PRO A 78 3.57 2.45 -15.60
C PRO A 78 3.60 1.49 -14.41
N ILE A 79 2.50 0.74 -14.21
CA ILE A 79 2.42 -0.35 -13.22
C ILE A 79 2.80 -1.67 -13.88
N VAL A 80 2.12 -1.99 -14.99
CA VAL A 80 2.42 -3.14 -15.84
C VAL A 80 1.88 -2.91 -17.24
N GLU A 81 2.61 -3.35 -18.25
CA GLU A 81 2.20 -3.25 -19.65
C GLU A 81 2.02 -4.64 -20.25
N ASN A 82 1.10 -4.74 -21.22
CA ASN A 82 0.83 -5.94 -21.98
C ASN A 82 0.47 -7.15 -21.09
N LEU A 83 -0.29 -6.92 -20.02
CA LEU A 83 -0.76 -7.99 -19.13
C LEU A 83 -1.82 -8.86 -19.85
N ASP A 84 -1.72 -10.19 -19.75
CA ASP A 84 -2.79 -11.09 -20.19
C ASP A 84 -4.03 -10.88 -19.32
N ASN A 85 -5.17 -10.52 -19.92
CA ASN A 85 -6.36 -10.09 -19.21
C ASN A 85 -7.27 -11.25 -18.74
N LYS A 86 -6.73 -12.46 -18.66
CA LYS A 86 -7.49 -13.67 -18.31
C LYS A 86 -8.08 -13.64 -16.90
N ASP A 87 -7.33 -13.11 -15.94
CA ASP A 87 -7.70 -13.17 -14.52
C ASP A 87 -8.38 -11.88 -14.03
N SER A 88 -8.43 -10.83 -14.87
CA SER A 88 -8.91 -9.47 -14.53
C SER A 88 -8.38 -8.96 -13.17
N SER A 89 -7.12 -9.29 -12.89
CA SER A 89 -6.44 -8.96 -11.64
C SER A 89 -4.93 -8.88 -11.87
N TYR A 90 -4.26 -8.02 -11.11
CA TYR A 90 -2.80 -7.89 -11.07
C TYR A 90 -2.32 -7.62 -9.65
N ASN A 91 -1.40 -8.44 -9.15
CA ASN A 91 -0.77 -8.23 -7.86
C ASN A 91 0.35 -7.19 -8.02
N TRP A 92 0.11 -5.96 -7.57
CA TRP A 92 1.07 -4.87 -7.61
C TRP A 92 1.82 -4.76 -6.29
N GLU A 93 3.14 -4.94 -6.35
CA GLU A 93 4.04 -4.58 -5.26
C GLU A 93 4.27 -3.06 -5.30
N ILE A 94 3.86 -2.36 -4.24
CA ILE A 94 3.93 -0.90 -4.19
C ILE A 94 5.40 -0.46 -4.09
N PRO A 95 5.99 0.24 -5.07
CA PRO A 95 7.39 0.65 -5.00
C PRO A 95 7.61 1.77 -3.98
N ASP A 96 8.84 1.86 -3.47
CA ASP A 96 9.39 3.01 -2.72
C ASP A 96 10.53 3.63 -3.56
N ASP A 97 10.19 4.20 -4.70
CA ASP A 97 11.13 4.90 -5.59
C ASP A 97 10.60 6.28 -5.99
N ASP A 98 11.36 7.04 -6.76
CA ASP A 98 11.03 8.42 -7.13
C ASP A 98 9.70 8.54 -7.91
N SER A 99 9.19 7.45 -8.50
CA SER A 99 7.89 7.44 -9.19
C SER A 99 6.73 7.59 -8.21
N LEU A 100 6.85 7.05 -6.98
CA LEU A 100 5.82 7.07 -5.94
C LEU A 100 6.25 7.71 -4.61
N LYS A 101 7.46 8.24 -4.51
CA LYS A 101 7.86 9.12 -3.42
C LYS A 101 7.26 10.50 -3.67
N ASP A 102 6.64 11.10 -2.65
CA ASP A 102 6.25 12.51 -2.62
C ASP A 102 7.06 13.34 -1.60
N HIS A 103 8.04 12.70 -0.97
CA HIS A 103 8.58 13.20 0.28
C HIS A 103 9.66 14.28 0.07
N GLU A 104 9.39 15.48 0.60
CA GLU A 104 10.43 16.35 1.19
C GLU A 104 10.24 16.33 2.72
N GLY A 105 11.20 15.77 3.49
CA GLY A 105 11.20 15.83 4.97
C GLY A 105 10.38 14.74 5.72
N ALA A 106 10.57 14.63 7.05
CA ALA A 106 10.11 13.51 7.89
C ALA A 106 8.76 12.90 7.47
N ALA A 107 8.80 11.70 6.89
CA ALA A 107 7.63 10.89 6.51
C ALA A 107 6.47 11.68 5.86
N GLY A 108 6.43 11.67 4.53
CA GLY A 108 5.43 12.39 3.74
C GLY A 108 3.99 12.18 4.22
N GLU A 109 3.15 13.14 3.85
CA GLU A 109 1.70 12.94 3.92
C GLU A 109 1.33 11.68 3.11
N PRO A 110 0.21 11.02 3.41
CA PRO A 110 -0.23 9.88 2.59
C PRO A 110 -0.36 10.36 1.14
N LEU A 111 0.27 9.66 0.20
CA LEU A 111 0.30 10.06 -1.19
C LEU A 111 -1.00 9.59 -1.87
N PRO A 112 -1.93 10.49 -2.26
CA PRO A 112 -3.11 10.10 -3.01
C PRO A 112 -2.71 9.64 -4.42
N LEU A 113 -3.31 8.54 -4.86
CA LEU A 113 -3.17 7.99 -6.19
C LEU A 113 -4.51 7.62 -6.81
N ARG A 114 -4.53 7.63 -8.14
CA ARG A 114 -5.50 6.91 -8.95
C ARG A 114 -4.82 5.86 -9.80
N VAL A 115 -5.56 4.82 -10.16
CA VAL A 115 -5.12 3.82 -11.15
C VAL A 115 -6.04 3.81 -12.36
N ARG A 116 -5.49 3.44 -13.51
CA ARG A 116 -6.19 3.25 -14.77
C ARG A 116 -5.85 1.91 -15.35
N VAL A 117 -6.87 1.18 -15.79
CA VAL A 117 -6.75 -0.01 -16.64
C VAL A 117 -7.17 0.36 -18.05
N VAL A 118 -6.40 -0.03 -19.06
CA VAL A 118 -6.66 0.32 -20.45
C VAL A 118 -6.39 -0.87 -21.37
N ASP A 119 -7.21 -1.06 -22.40
CA ASP A 119 -6.94 -2.05 -23.45
C ASP A 119 -5.62 -1.72 -24.14
N ALA A 120 -4.71 -2.70 -24.21
CA ALA A 120 -3.38 -2.49 -24.78
C ALA A 120 -3.38 -2.15 -26.28
N ASN A 121 -4.52 -2.31 -26.98
CA ASN A 121 -4.66 -2.00 -28.40
C ASN A 121 -5.65 -0.87 -28.70
N ASP A 122 -6.39 -0.36 -27.69
CA ASP A 122 -7.35 0.74 -27.85
C ASP A 122 -7.42 1.58 -26.58
N ASP A 123 -6.68 2.69 -26.55
CA ASP A 123 -6.65 3.60 -25.41
C ASP A 123 -8.01 4.21 -25.06
N ALA A 124 -8.99 4.19 -25.98
CA ALA A 124 -10.35 4.67 -25.70
C ALA A 124 -11.19 3.68 -24.89
N VAL A 125 -10.70 2.45 -24.69
CA VAL A 125 -11.30 1.43 -23.83
C VAL A 125 -10.48 1.37 -22.55
N HIS A 126 -10.84 2.21 -21.59
CA HIS A 126 -10.21 2.26 -20.28
C HIS A 126 -11.25 2.45 -19.19
N ASP A 127 -10.80 2.23 -17.97
CA ASP A 127 -11.48 2.70 -16.78
C ASP A 127 -10.47 3.22 -15.76
N GLU A 128 -10.94 4.09 -14.88
CA GLU A 128 -10.16 4.78 -13.87
C GLU A 128 -10.79 4.57 -12.51
N SER A 129 -9.99 4.57 -11.44
CA SER A 129 -10.54 4.52 -10.09
C SER A 129 -11.43 5.74 -9.81
N ASP A 130 -12.61 5.52 -9.24
CA ASP A 130 -13.61 6.57 -8.97
C ASP A 130 -13.07 7.64 -8.00
N GLY A 131 -12.34 7.17 -6.98
CA GLY A 131 -11.69 7.99 -5.97
C GLY A 131 -10.20 7.75 -5.86
N ASP A 132 -9.58 8.55 -5.00
CA ASP A 132 -8.18 8.38 -4.64
C ASP A 132 -8.06 7.28 -3.59
N PHE A 133 -7.10 6.38 -3.76
CA PHE A 133 -6.55 5.58 -2.67
C PHE A 133 -5.25 6.23 -2.22
N VAL A 134 -4.76 5.90 -1.03
CA VAL A 134 -3.53 6.49 -0.50
C VAL A 134 -2.43 5.45 -0.35
N ILE A 135 -1.22 5.80 -0.79
CA ILE A 135 0.00 5.08 -0.44
C ILE A 135 0.59 5.71 0.82
N ASP A 136 0.91 4.86 1.79
CA ASP A 136 1.45 5.26 3.08
C ASP A 136 2.75 4.52 3.41
N TYR A 137 3.34 4.96 4.51
CA TYR A 137 4.56 4.45 5.07
C TYR A 137 4.30 3.71 6.38
N TYR A 138 5.28 2.93 6.84
CA TYR A 138 5.14 2.17 8.07
C TYR A 138 5.15 3.11 9.27
N ASN A 139 4.18 2.94 10.17
CA ASN A 139 4.18 3.64 11.44
C ASN A 139 5.17 3.01 12.42
N ILE A 140 6.06 3.82 12.96
CA ILE A 140 7.02 3.50 14.01
C ILE A 140 6.60 4.24 15.26
N THR A 141 6.23 3.48 16.28
CA THR A 141 5.87 4.02 17.60
C THR A 141 7.10 4.02 18.50
N TRP A 142 7.47 5.21 18.98
CA TRP A 142 8.60 5.40 19.87
C TRP A 142 8.12 5.58 21.30
N LYS A 143 8.57 4.71 22.20
CA LYS A 143 8.42 4.87 23.65
C LYS A 143 9.79 5.13 24.23
N ILE A 144 10.03 6.36 24.68
CA ILE A 144 11.35 6.76 25.17
C ILE A 144 11.27 7.16 26.63
N LYS A 145 12.04 6.44 27.45
CA LYS A 145 12.00 6.54 28.90
C LYS A 145 13.40 6.59 29.48
N ASP A 146 13.52 7.28 30.59
CA ASP A 146 14.67 7.23 31.49
C ASP A 146 14.74 5.85 32.18
N VAL A 147 15.89 5.19 32.20
CA VAL A 147 15.99 3.80 32.70
C VAL A 147 15.83 3.74 34.20
N LEU A 148 16.31 4.77 34.91
CA LEU A 148 16.41 4.70 36.37
C LEU A 148 15.05 5.00 36.96
N THR A 149 14.36 5.98 36.38
CA THR A 149 13.08 6.46 36.89
C THR A 149 11.89 5.87 36.14
N ASN A 150 12.11 5.27 34.96
CA ASN A 150 11.07 4.78 34.04
C ASN A 150 10.07 5.86 33.60
N PHE A 151 10.39 7.14 33.82
CA PHE A 151 9.58 8.25 33.35
C PHE A 151 9.78 8.46 31.86
N THR A 152 8.69 8.83 31.18
CA THR A 152 8.74 9.25 29.78
C THR A 152 9.56 10.52 29.63
N LEU A 153 10.41 10.55 28.61
CA LEU A 153 11.21 11.71 28.28
C LEU A 153 10.47 12.63 27.30
N SER A 154 10.77 13.92 27.37
CA SER A 154 10.28 14.99 26.48
C SER A 154 11.44 15.74 25.85
N ASP A 155 11.16 16.63 24.89
CA ASP A 155 12.14 17.43 24.14
C ASP A 155 13.28 16.60 23.54
N LEU A 156 12.92 15.43 23.01
CA LEU A 156 13.84 14.56 22.31
C LEU A 156 14.03 15.08 20.88
N SER A 157 15.25 14.99 20.39
CA SER A 157 15.59 15.21 18.99
C SER A 157 16.45 14.09 18.45
N GLY A 158 16.65 14.06 17.15
CA GLY A 158 17.44 13.01 16.55
C GLY A 158 17.38 12.99 15.04
N LYS A 159 18.01 11.96 14.49
CA LYS A 159 18.10 11.73 13.05
C LYS A 159 17.97 10.25 12.77
N SER A 160 17.12 9.89 11.82
CA SER A 160 17.03 8.55 11.26
C SER A 160 17.64 8.52 9.87
N VAL A 161 18.46 7.51 9.60
CA VAL A 161 19.14 7.28 8.31
C VAL A 161 18.82 5.88 7.82
N LYS A 162 18.42 5.75 6.56
CA LYS A 162 18.13 4.45 5.94
C LYS A 162 19.44 3.74 5.65
N ALA A 163 19.53 2.48 6.03
CA ALA A 163 20.74 1.69 5.85
C ALA A 163 21.07 1.54 4.36
N GLY A 164 22.28 1.95 3.96
CA GLY A 164 22.75 1.83 2.58
C GLY A 164 22.25 2.90 1.62
N GLU A 165 21.47 3.88 2.08
CA GLU A 165 20.96 4.99 1.27
C GLU A 165 21.32 6.34 1.90
N SER A 166 21.33 7.40 1.09
CA SER A 166 21.48 8.79 1.58
C SER A 166 20.22 9.34 2.27
N TYR A 167 19.16 8.56 2.25
CA TYR A 167 17.85 8.94 2.74
C TYR A 167 17.86 9.08 4.28
N SER A 168 17.48 10.25 4.78
CA SER A 168 17.44 10.53 6.21
C SER A 168 16.43 11.63 6.56
N TRP A 169 15.92 11.62 7.79
CA TRP A 169 15.12 12.71 8.33
C TRP A 169 15.57 13.05 9.75
N GLU A 170 15.31 14.30 10.13
CA GLU A 170 15.58 14.81 11.47
C GLU A 170 14.25 15.11 12.17
N PHE A 171 14.25 14.98 13.48
CA PHE A 171 13.08 15.23 14.32
C PHE A 171 13.49 15.94 15.60
N SER A 172 12.56 16.68 16.20
CA SER A 172 12.80 17.46 17.42
C SER A 172 11.52 17.63 18.21
N ASN A 173 11.67 18.00 19.49
CA ASN A 173 10.56 18.27 20.42
C ASN A 173 9.58 17.11 20.63
N LEU A 174 10.06 15.87 20.47
CA LEU A 174 9.26 14.67 20.70
C LEU A 174 9.07 14.38 22.19
N SER A 175 7.93 13.81 22.58
CA SER A 175 7.61 13.50 23.98
C SER A 175 6.71 12.28 24.16
N GLY A 176 6.99 11.47 25.19
CA GLY A 176 6.10 10.37 25.55
C GLY A 176 6.07 9.22 24.53
N GLU A 177 4.90 8.99 23.94
CA GLU A 177 4.68 7.99 22.88
C GLU A 177 4.39 8.73 21.57
N GLU A 178 5.33 8.64 20.62
CA GLU A 178 5.28 9.39 19.37
C GLU A 178 5.21 8.42 18.19
N ILE A 179 4.36 8.71 17.21
CA ILE A 179 4.27 7.94 15.97
C ILE A 179 5.01 8.71 14.87
N GLN A 180 6.01 8.07 14.29
CA GLN A 180 6.68 8.56 13.09
C GLN A 180 6.45 7.59 11.96
N ARG A 181 6.27 8.06 10.72
CA ARG A 181 6.24 7.14 9.58
C ARG A 181 7.65 6.91 9.04
N ALA A 182 7.87 5.77 8.41
CA ALA A 182 9.14 5.39 7.83
C ALA A 182 8.92 4.58 6.55
N PRO A 183 9.61 4.92 5.44
CA PRO A 183 9.65 4.04 4.28
C PRO A 183 10.18 2.67 4.61
N TYR A 184 9.81 1.71 3.76
CA TYR A 184 10.33 0.36 3.86
C TYR A 184 11.86 0.36 3.92
N GLY A 185 12.42 -0.42 4.82
CA GLY A 185 13.86 -0.61 4.91
C GLY A 185 14.36 -0.83 6.32
N ASP A 186 15.68 -0.95 6.43
CA ASP A 186 16.36 -0.95 7.70
C ASP A 186 16.86 0.45 8.01
N TRP A 187 16.76 0.83 9.26
CA TRP A 187 16.88 2.21 9.70
C TRP A 187 17.79 2.29 10.91
N GLU A 188 18.61 3.34 10.96
CA GLU A 188 19.44 3.70 12.09
C GLU A 188 19.04 5.08 12.60
N THR A 189 18.63 5.16 13.86
CA THR A 189 18.22 6.39 14.52
C THR A 189 19.19 6.76 15.64
N ILE A 190 19.65 8.00 15.62
CA ILE A 190 20.43 8.61 16.71
C ILE A 190 19.51 9.57 17.46
N TRP A 191 19.28 9.28 18.74
CA TRP A 191 18.50 10.07 19.68
C TRP A 191 19.39 10.99 20.51
N LYS A 192 18.89 12.21 20.76
CA LYS A 192 19.56 13.25 21.53
C LYS A 192 18.59 13.85 22.54
N LYS A 193 19.08 14.05 23.76
CA LYS A 193 18.38 14.80 24.82
C LYS A 193 19.42 15.48 25.70
N VAL A 194 19.20 16.77 26.00
CA VAL A 194 20.09 17.53 26.89
C VAL A 194 20.20 16.83 28.25
N GLY A 195 21.43 16.60 28.71
CA GLY A 195 21.72 15.87 29.94
C GLY A 195 21.85 14.35 29.79
N TYR A 196 21.60 13.82 28.59
CA TYR A 196 21.74 12.40 28.25
C TYR A 196 22.82 12.22 27.16
N GLY A 197 23.40 11.02 27.11
CA GLY A 197 24.26 10.64 25.98
C GLY A 197 23.43 10.34 24.73
N ASP A 198 24.05 10.53 23.56
CA ASP A 198 23.44 10.14 22.29
C ASP A 198 23.17 8.62 22.29
N VAL A 199 21.97 8.22 21.90
CA VAL A 199 21.60 6.80 21.83
C VAL A 199 21.31 6.40 20.41
N LYS A 200 22.05 5.40 19.94
CA LYS A 200 21.85 4.78 18.63
C LYS A 200 20.92 3.59 18.74
N GLN A 201 20.01 3.48 17.79
CA GLN A 201 19.12 2.34 17.65
C GLN A 201 18.90 1.99 16.19
N THR A 202 18.65 0.70 15.93
CA THR A 202 18.22 0.23 14.63
C THR A 202 16.81 -0.33 14.66
N PHE A 203 16.03 -0.14 13.59
CA PHE A 203 14.73 -0.76 13.40
C PHE A 203 14.52 -1.14 11.93
N SER A 204 13.52 -1.97 11.65
CA SER A 204 13.13 -2.35 10.29
C SER A 204 11.66 -1.99 10.07
N ALA A 205 11.39 -1.22 9.02
CA ALA A 205 10.06 -0.96 8.50
C ALA A 205 9.83 -1.94 7.34
N LYS A 206 9.23 -3.10 7.59
CA LYS A 206 9.04 -4.16 6.57
C LYS A 206 7.72 -4.91 6.81
N PRO A 207 7.11 -5.50 5.78
CA PRO A 207 6.01 -6.45 5.99
C PRO A 207 6.50 -7.60 6.87
N LEU A 208 5.72 -7.96 7.88
CA LEU A 208 5.99 -9.14 8.70
C LEU A 208 5.63 -10.40 7.91
N LEU A 209 6.61 -11.10 7.32
CA LEU A 209 6.41 -12.50 6.94
C LEU A 209 6.32 -13.34 8.22
N MET A 210 5.11 -13.64 8.69
CA MET A 210 4.93 -14.72 9.65
C MET A 210 5.13 -16.07 8.95
N ALA A 211 6.39 -16.48 8.77
CA ALA A 211 6.71 -17.90 8.67
C ALA A 211 6.81 -18.47 10.10
N GLY A 212 5.68 -18.60 10.77
CA GLY A 212 5.57 -19.28 12.05
C GLY A 212 4.69 -20.51 11.91
N LYS A 213 5.26 -21.71 12.04
CA LYS A 213 4.46 -22.88 12.42
C LYS A 213 4.10 -22.69 13.89
N THR A 214 2.80 -22.69 14.20
CA THR A 214 2.35 -22.96 15.56
C THR A 214 2.48 -24.47 15.79
N GLU A 215 3.54 -24.92 16.45
CA GLU A 215 3.52 -26.24 17.08
C GLU A 215 2.81 -26.08 18.43
N VAL A 216 1.66 -26.73 18.54
CA VAL A 216 0.89 -26.82 19.78
C VAL A 216 1.59 -27.86 20.66
N GLU A 217 2.41 -27.42 21.61
CA GLU A 217 2.72 -28.26 22.78
C GLU A 217 1.51 -28.20 23.73
N GLU A 218 0.74 -29.29 23.70
CA GLU A 218 -0.25 -29.72 24.70
C GLU A 218 -1.42 -28.76 25.03
N ALA A 219 -2.53 -29.00 24.30
CA ALA A 219 -3.92 -29.03 24.76
C ALA A 219 -4.52 -27.78 25.44
N THR A 220 -5.33 -27.04 24.68
CA THR A 220 -6.73 -26.75 25.07
C THR A 220 -7.56 -26.59 23.79
N ILE A 221 -8.49 -27.52 23.57
CA ILE A 221 -9.50 -27.42 22.50
C ILE A 221 -10.48 -26.32 22.92
N ILE A 222 -10.63 -25.27 22.12
CA ILE A 222 -11.73 -24.32 22.24
C ILE A 222 -12.78 -24.73 21.19
N ASP A 223 -13.83 -25.42 21.64
CA ASP A 223 -15.01 -25.67 20.81
C ASP A 223 -15.85 -24.40 20.73
N GLY A 224 -15.77 -23.74 19.58
CA GLY A 224 -16.62 -22.62 19.20
C GLY A 224 -16.97 -22.72 17.72
N THR A 225 -18.11 -23.32 17.42
CA THR A 225 -18.73 -23.25 16.09
C THR A 225 -19.05 -21.79 15.76
N ASP A 226 -18.54 -21.29 14.62
CA ASP A 226 -18.84 -19.99 14.02
C ASP A 226 -18.51 -18.73 14.85
N THR A 227 -17.22 -18.45 15.05
CA THR A 227 -16.79 -17.06 15.26
C THR A 227 -15.54 -16.75 14.44
N LYS A 228 -15.74 -15.97 13.36
CA LYS A 228 -14.65 -15.43 12.53
C LYS A 228 -14.03 -14.25 13.25
N PHE A 229 -12.74 -14.31 13.57
CA PHE A 229 -11.97 -13.13 13.98
C PHE A 229 -11.36 -12.48 12.74
N ARG A 230 -11.69 -11.21 12.51
CA ARG A 230 -11.02 -10.33 11.55
C ARG A 230 -9.99 -9.54 12.36
N THR A 231 -8.70 -9.83 12.19
CA THR A 231 -7.62 -9.06 12.82
C THR A 231 -7.04 -8.12 11.78
N GLU A 232 -7.52 -6.88 11.75
CA GLU A 232 -6.71 -5.76 11.26
C GLU A 232 -5.72 -5.43 12.38
N THR A 233 -4.43 -5.75 12.23
CA THR A 233 -3.45 -5.36 13.26
C THR A 233 -2.01 -5.24 12.73
N HIS A 234 -1.50 -4.00 12.83
CA HIS A 234 -0.09 -3.57 12.76
C HIS A 234 0.56 -3.54 14.17
N VAL A 235 1.89 -3.26 14.29
CA VAL A 235 2.72 -2.80 15.47
C VAL A 235 3.93 -3.74 15.77
N GLY A 236 5.17 -3.38 16.18
CA GLY A 236 5.84 -2.14 16.68
C GLY A 236 6.49 -2.36 18.09
N GLY A 237 7.76 -2.00 18.33
CA GLY A 237 8.56 -2.30 19.56
C GLY A 237 8.92 -1.09 20.48
N SER A 238 9.47 -1.31 21.69
CA SER A 238 9.80 -0.26 22.71
C SER A 238 11.29 -0.19 23.11
N ILE A 239 11.74 0.94 23.68
CA ILE A 239 13.15 1.24 24.09
C ILE A 239 13.24 1.69 25.55
N ALA A 240 14.38 1.40 26.20
CA ALA A 240 14.78 1.95 27.50
C ALA A 240 16.16 2.64 27.40
N LEU A 241 16.32 3.84 27.99
CA LEU A 241 17.59 4.62 27.96
C LEU A 241 18.23 4.78 29.33
N SER A 242 19.48 4.36 29.53
CA SER A 242 20.16 4.39 30.85
C SER A 242 20.93 5.65 31.20
N SER A 243 20.81 6.11 32.45
CA SER A 243 21.57 7.25 33.02
C SER A 243 22.84 6.82 33.77
N ALA A 244 23.36 5.61 33.54
CA ALA A 244 24.64 5.14 34.04
C ALA A 244 25.49 4.56 32.88
N PRO A 245 26.58 5.23 32.46
CA PRO A 245 27.33 4.91 31.23
C PRO A 245 28.17 3.61 31.30
N ASP A 246 28.28 2.98 32.46
CA ASP A 246 29.18 1.87 32.76
C ASP A 246 28.47 0.56 33.16
N LYS A 247 27.13 0.50 33.00
CA LYS A 247 26.36 -0.75 33.13
C LYS A 247 25.54 -1.03 31.87
N TYR A 248 26.15 -1.75 30.94
CA TYR A 248 25.49 -2.25 29.75
C TYR A 248 24.57 -3.43 30.12
N GLY A 249 23.26 -3.23 30.03
CA GLY A 249 22.28 -4.32 30.03
C GLY A 249 22.16 -4.89 28.63
N LYS A 250 22.48 -6.18 28.46
CA LYS A 250 22.28 -6.92 27.21
C LYS A 250 20.80 -7.32 27.12
N VAL A 251 20.11 -6.94 26.04
CA VAL A 251 18.76 -7.45 25.76
C VAL A 251 18.91 -8.82 25.09
N THR A 252 18.38 -9.87 25.72
CA THR A 252 18.59 -11.28 25.31
C THR A 252 17.36 -12.00 24.75
N ALA A 253 16.16 -11.42 24.72
CA ALA A 253 14.98 -11.98 24.02
C ALA A 253 13.76 -11.01 23.98
N ILE A 254 12.82 -11.30 23.08
CA ILE A 254 11.52 -10.65 22.81
C ILE A 254 10.38 -11.51 23.38
N ILE A 255 9.31 -10.91 23.90
CA ILE A 255 7.96 -11.50 23.81
C ILE A 255 6.87 -10.42 23.63
N SER A 256 5.83 -10.83 22.90
CA SER A 256 4.55 -10.18 22.63
C SER A 256 3.81 -9.72 23.89
N ASP A 257 2.85 -8.81 23.74
CA ASP A 257 1.50 -9.13 24.22
C ASP A 257 0.40 -8.24 23.65
N THR A 258 -0.66 -8.93 23.24
CA THR A 258 -2.01 -8.47 22.93
C THR A 258 -2.63 -7.72 24.11
N ARG A 259 -3.49 -6.73 23.84
CA ARG A 259 -4.62 -6.42 24.74
C ARG A 259 -5.92 -6.18 23.98
N LEU A 260 -6.82 -7.15 24.13
CA LEU A 260 -8.25 -6.94 24.14
C LEU A 260 -8.60 -6.08 25.36
N THR A 261 -9.51 -5.13 25.20
CA THR A 261 -10.20 -4.50 26.33
C THR A 261 -11.70 -4.64 26.09
N VAL A 262 -12.26 -5.65 26.77
CA VAL A 262 -13.67 -6.07 26.94
C VAL A 262 -14.55 -6.06 25.69
#